data_AF-A0A401K1H9-F1
#
_entry.id   AF-A0A401K1H9-F1
#
_cell.length_a   1.000
_cell.length_b   1.000
_cell.length_c   1.000
_cell.angle_alpha   90.00
_cell.angle_beta   90.00
_cell.angle_gamma   90.00
#
_symmetry.space_group_name_H-M   'P 1'
#
loop_
_entity.id
_entity.type
_entity.pdbx_description
1 polymer ?
#
loop_
_entity_poly.entity_id
_entity_poly.type
_entity_poly.pdbx_seq_one_letter_code
_entity_poly.pdbx_strand_id
1 'polypeptide(L)'
;MSEESDLEKTEAASPRRLEQAREEGDVPRSRELASFALTAVSAGGLWVMGDSIVRAASSFLARCLEFHRYNYTSGQDQWNYVSGQFMPLAMALGALMLMLVIAALSPLALTRGAISFKPLAPDISRLFKLQGLTRMFSLEGLMELPRLLIKLFLIAGVGWLLVRHYRGDLIELPQQDLGVAMRDTLHVAGVAFLCMAAVMMLVAAVDVPLSLWQYARKHRMTKEEVRKEHRESEGDPHVKGRIRNLQRQAAQRRMMADVPKADVIVTNPTHYAVALRYSEKEGGAPRVLAKGADMVAAKIRELGTEHKIPILEAPPLARALYRHTEIGHQIPEALYAAVAEVLAYVYQLRRLHQVGGRAPVRPTDLPVPADMDPGPQPGPDDEPDDA
;
A
#
# COMPACT_ATOMS: atom_id res chain seq x y z
N MET A 1 -9.53 7.51 33.14
CA MET A 1 -9.29 6.32 32.30
C MET A 1 -8.81 6.64 30.89
N SER A 2 -9.15 7.79 30.26
CA SER A 2 -8.67 8.16 28.92
C SER A 2 -7.31 8.87 28.89
N GLU A 3 -6.91 9.54 29.97
CA GLU A 3 -5.66 10.34 30.01
C GLU A 3 -4.39 9.50 30.24
N GLU A 4 -4.48 8.36 30.94
CA GLU A 4 -3.34 7.43 31.11
C GLU A 4 -2.89 6.79 29.80
N SER A 5 -3.82 6.55 28.86
CA SER A 5 -3.51 5.95 27.55
C SER A 5 -2.73 6.89 26.62
N ASP A 6 -2.85 8.20 26.79
CA ASP A 6 -2.21 9.17 25.89
C ASP A 6 -0.73 9.43 26.25
N LEU A 7 -0.32 9.13 27.48
CA LEU A 7 1.08 9.20 27.92
C LEU A 7 1.94 8.06 27.35
N GLU A 8 1.33 6.92 27.04
CA GLU A 8 2.03 5.74 26.50
C GLU A 8 2.29 5.83 24.98
N LYS A 9 1.55 6.71 24.27
CA LYS A 9 1.62 6.89 22.81
C LYS A 9 2.77 7.80 22.41
N THR A 10 3.96 7.23 22.35
CA THR A 10 5.21 7.94 22.05
C THR A 10 5.64 7.83 20.58
N GLU A 11 5.25 6.77 19.89
CA GLU A 11 5.69 6.46 18.53
C GLU A 11 4.83 7.15 17.46
N ALA A 12 5.42 7.39 16.30
CA ALA A 12 4.69 7.92 15.15
C ALA A 12 3.71 6.87 14.58
N ALA A 13 2.62 7.35 13.97
CA ALA A 13 1.67 6.48 13.29
C ALA A 13 2.33 5.74 12.12
N SER A 14 2.10 4.43 12.02
CA SER A 14 2.51 3.64 10.87
C SER A 14 1.77 4.08 9.58
N PRO A 15 2.32 3.82 8.39
CA PRO A 15 1.63 4.11 7.13
C PRO A 15 0.27 3.41 7.01
N ARG A 16 0.19 2.15 7.45
CA ARG A 16 -1.03 1.34 7.40
C ARG A 16 -2.10 1.85 8.36
N ARG A 17 -1.74 2.33 9.56
CA ARG A 17 -2.69 2.99 10.48
C ARG A 17 -3.24 4.29 9.90
N LEU A 18 -2.40 5.07 9.22
CA LEU A 18 -2.85 6.29 8.52
C LEU A 18 -3.76 5.97 7.33
N GLU A 19 -3.49 4.88 6.61
CA GLU A 19 -4.35 4.41 5.52
C GLU A 19 -5.71 3.93 6.03
N GLN A 20 -5.73 3.14 7.10
CA GLN A 20 -6.97 2.72 7.75
C GLN A 20 -7.78 3.92 8.27
N ALA A 21 -7.13 4.90 8.89
CA ALA A 21 -7.79 6.14 9.31
C ALA A 21 -8.43 6.88 8.12
N ARG A 22 -7.75 6.92 6.96
CA ARG A 22 -8.30 7.50 5.72
C ARG A 22 -9.49 6.71 5.19
N GLU A 23 -9.42 5.38 5.18
CA GLU A 23 -10.54 4.52 4.76
C GLU A 23 -11.77 4.75 5.64
N GLU A 24 -11.58 4.97 6.94
CA GLU A 24 -12.63 5.30 7.90
C GLU A 24 -13.15 6.75 7.76
N GLY A 25 -12.47 7.58 6.95
CA GLY A 25 -12.81 8.99 6.72
C GLY A 25 -12.25 9.95 7.77
N ASP A 26 -11.36 9.48 8.64
CA ASP A 26 -10.62 10.28 9.63
C ASP A 26 -9.39 10.92 8.97
N VAL A 27 -9.62 12.13 8.47
CA VAL A 27 -8.63 12.95 7.75
C VAL A 27 -8.42 14.26 8.50
N PRO A 28 -7.22 14.87 8.42
CA PRO A 28 -6.98 16.16 9.04
C PRO A 28 -7.91 17.20 8.41
N ARG A 29 -8.63 17.95 9.25
CA ARG A 29 -9.55 19.01 8.82
C ARG A 29 -9.25 20.29 9.58
N SER A 30 -8.89 21.33 8.84
CA SER A 30 -8.87 22.70 9.34
C SER A 30 -10.21 23.36 8.98
N ARG A 31 -10.92 23.88 9.98
CA ARG A 31 -12.15 24.65 9.75
C ARG A 31 -11.84 26.00 9.10
N GLU A 32 -10.70 26.59 9.44
CA GLU A 32 -10.32 27.93 9.03
C GLU A 32 -9.75 27.99 7.60
N LEU A 33 -9.15 26.91 7.10
CA LEU A 33 -8.63 26.87 5.73
C LEU A 33 -9.74 27.09 4.69
N ALA A 34 -10.90 26.45 4.87
CA ALA A 34 -12.02 26.59 3.94
C ALA A 34 -12.55 28.04 3.90
N SER A 35 -12.73 28.64 5.08
CA SER A 35 -13.17 30.03 5.21
C SER A 35 -12.15 30.99 4.60
N PHE A 36 -10.85 30.80 4.89
CA PHE A 36 -9.79 31.60 4.29
C PHE A 36 -9.76 31.49 2.76
N ALA A 37 -9.72 30.27 2.22
CA ALA A 37 -9.64 30.06 0.78
C ALA A 37 -10.82 30.71 0.05
N LEU A 38 -12.04 30.53 0.58
CA LEU A 38 -13.24 31.13 0.00
C LEU A 38 -13.20 32.67 0.06
N THR A 39 -12.85 33.25 1.21
CA THR A 39 -12.72 34.71 1.35
C THR A 39 -11.60 35.27 0.46
N ALA A 40 -10.44 34.63 0.39
CA ALA A 40 -9.30 35.08 -0.41
C ALA A 40 -9.58 35.02 -1.91
N VAL A 41 -10.17 33.93 -2.39
CA VAL A 41 -10.56 33.80 -3.81
C VAL A 41 -11.71 34.75 -4.13
N SER A 42 -12.65 34.97 -3.21
CA SER A 42 -13.71 35.97 -3.40
C SER A 42 -13.12 37.38 -3.50
N ALA A 43 -12.21 37.73 -2.60
CA ALA A 43 -11.60 39.06 -2.55
C ALA A 43 -10.69 39.32 -3.75
N GLY A 44 -9.77 38.39 -4.05
CA GLY A 44 -8.90 38.50 -5.22
C GLY A 44 -9.68 38.42 -6.54
N GLY A 45 -10.65 37.52 -6.63
CA GLY A 45 -11.52 37.37 -7.79
C GLY A 45 -12.33 38.63 -8.06
N LEU A 46 -12.94 39.22 -7.03
CA LEU A 46 -13.68 40.46 -7.18
C LEU A 46 -12.76 41.67 -7.46
N TRP A 47 -11.54 41.69 -6.91
CA TRP A 47 -10.56 42.73 -7.22
C TRP A 47 -10.13 42.71 -8.69
N VAL A 48 -9.85 41.52 -9.23
CA VAL A 48 -9.38 41.35 -10.61
C VAL A 48 -10.53 41.43 -11.62
N MET A 49 -11.68 40.83 -11.31
CA MET A 49 -12.81 40.69 -12.25
C MET A 49 -13.93 41.71 -12.02
N GLY A 50 -13.93 42.45 -10.90
CA GLY A 50 -15.03 43.32 -10.51
C GLY A 50 -15.37 44.36 -11.57
N ASP A 51 -14.36 44.99 -12.16
CA ASP A 51 -14.51 45.95 -13.25
C ASP A 51 -15.12 45.31 -14.52
N SER A 52 -14.73 44.08 -14.85
CA SER A 52 -15.34 43.31 -15.94
C SER A 52 -16.81 42.97 -15.65
N ILE A 53 -17.11 42.53 -14.42
CA ILE A 53 -18.47 42.21 -13.97
C ILE A 53 -19.36 43.45 -14.02
N VAL A 54 -18.89 44.59 -13.49
CA VAL A 54 -19.62 45.86 -13.48
C VAL A 54 -19.89 46.32 -14.92
N ARG A 55 -18.88 46.32 -15.80
CA ARG A 55 -19.07 46.68 -17.22
C ARG A 55 -20.04 45.74 -17.94
N ALA A 56 -19.92 44.43 -17.73
CA ALA A 56 -20.81 43.45 -18.33
C ALA A 56 -22.25 43.66 -17.83
N ALA A 57 -22.45 43.85 -16.53
CA ALA A 57 -23.75 44.10 -15.93
C ALA A 57 -24.35 45.43 -16.38
N SER A 58 -23.56 46.51 -16.41
CA SER A 58 -24.03 47.82 -16.88
C SER A 58 -24.37 47.80 -18.36
N SER A 59 -23.57 47.13 -19.19
CA SER A 59 -23.84 46.97 -20.63
C SER A 59 -25.09 46.14 -20.90
N PHE A 60 -25.29 45.06 -20.14
CA PHE A 60 -26.48 44.22 -20.22
C PHE A 60 -27.72 45.03 -19.84
N LEU A 61 -27.69 45.73 -18.71
CA LEU A 61 -28.81 46.56 -18.25
C LEU A 61 -29.13 47.68 -19.24
N ALA A 62 -28.10 48.40 -19.73
CA ALA A 62 -28.29 49.46 -20.71
C ALA A 62 -28.94 48.93 -22.01
N ARG A 63 -28.49 47.78 -22.52
CA ARG A 63 -29.05 47.17 -23.73
C ARG A 63 -30.46 46.61 -23.52
N CYS A 64 -30.79 46.15 -22.31
CA CYS A 64 -32.15 45.73 -21.97
C CYS A 64 -33.12 46.90 -21.81
N LEU A 65 -32.63 48.07 -21.39
CA LEU A 65 -33.43 49.29 -21.25
C LEU A 65 -33.50 50.11 -22.55
N GLU A 66 -32.59 49.85 -23.50
CA GLU A 66 -32.60 50.47 -24.81
C GLU A 66 -33.74 49.87 -25.65
N PHE A 67 -34.81 50.66 -25.83
CA PHE A 67 -35.89 50.32 -26.75
C PHE A 67 -35.40 50.39 -28.19
N HIS A 68 -34.86 49.27 -28.67
CA HIS A 68 -34.56 49.11 -30.08
C HIS A 68 -35.87 49.12 -30.87
N ARG A 69 -35.94 49.99 -31.87
CA ARG A 69 -37.01 50.03 -32.90
C ARG A 69 -36.96 48.83 -33.86
N TYR A 70 -36.22 47.77 -33.49
CA TYR A 70 -36.11 46.55 -34.27
C TYR A 70 -37.44 45.82 -34.17
N ASN A 71 -38.03 45.51 -35.32
CA ASN A 71 -39.25 44.71 -35.44
C ASN A 71 -38.96 43.28 -34.97
N TYR A 72 -38.95 43.05 -33.65
CA TYR A 72 -38.95 41.71 -33.08
C TYR A 72 -40.35 41.12 -33.28
N THR A 73 -40.61 40.64 -34.48
CA THR A 73 -41.89 40.07 -34.90
C THR A 73 -42.18 38.69 -34.29
N SER A 74 -41.19 38.07 -33.65
CA SER A 74 -41.29 36.77 -32.97
C SER A 74 -40.62 36.81 -31.60
N GLY A 75 -41.20 36.13 -30.60
CA GLY A 75 -40.65 36.01 -29.25
C GLY A 75 -39.29 35.31 -29.20
N GLN A 76 -38.98 34.47 -30.21
CA GLN A 76 -37.69 33.78 -30.30
C GLN A 76 -36.53 34.76 -30.57
N ASP A 77 -36.75 35.79 -31.39
CA ASP A 77 -35.71 36.77 -31.73
C ASP A 77 -35.39 37.68 -30.53
N GLN A 78 -36.40 37.97 -29.71
CA GLN A 78 -36.23 38.69 -28.44
C GLN A 78 -35.38 37.87 -27.46
N TRP A 79 -35.65 36.57 -27.34
CA TRP A 79 -34.88 35.67 -26.49
C TRP A 79 -33.42 35.53 -26.95
N ASN A 80 -33.19 35.36 -28.25
CA ASN A 80 -31.84 35.25 -28.82
C ASN A 80 -31.03 36.54 -28.58
N TYR A 81 -31.67 37.71 -28.71
CA TYR A 81 -31.02 38.98 -28.42
C TYR A 81 -30.65 39.09 -26.94
N VAL A 82 -31.60 38.89 -26.01
CA VAL A 82 -31.36 39.02 -24.56
C VAL A 82 -30.32 38.01 -24.07
N SER A 83 -30.40 36.75 -24.51
CA SER A 83 -29.41 35.72 -24.14
C SER A 83 -28.01 36.04 -24.70
N GLY A 84 -27.92 36.61 -25.90
CA GLY A 84 -26.67 37.12 -26.46
C GLY A 84 -26.06 38.25 -25.64
N GLN A 85 -26.89 39.17 -25.12
CA GLN A 85 -26.43 40.25 -24.25
C GLN A 85 -26.06 39.76 -22.84
N PHE A 86 -26.69 38.69 -22.36
CA PHE A 86 -26.40 38.10 -21.06
C PHE A 86 -25.09 37.29 -21.06
N MET A 87 -24.66 36.75 -22.21
CA MET A 87 -23.51 35.85 -22.31
C MET A 87 -22.21 36.40 -21.68
N PRO A 88 -21.78 37.66 -21.91
CA PRO A 88 -20.57 38.19 -21.28
C PRO A 88 -20.67 38.26 -19.75
N LEU A 89 -21.85 38.62 -19.22
CA LEU A 89 -22.11 38.64 -17.78
C LEU A 89 -22.12 37.21 -17.22
N ALA A 90 -22.75 36.27 -17.92
CA ALA A 90 -22.78 34.86 -17.55
C ALA A 90 -21.37 34.24 -17.51
N MET A 91 -20.51 34.58 -18.48
CA MET A 91 -19.11 34.15 -18.49
C MET A 91 -18.32 34.72 -17.32
N ALA A 92 -18.47 36.01 -17.02
CA ALA A 92 -17.77 36.65 -15.90
C ALA A 92 -18.22 36.07 -14.54
N LEU A 93 -19.52 35.93 -14.32
CA LEU A 93 -20.07 35.32 -13.11
C LEU A 93 -19.75 33.83 -13.02
N GLY A 94 -19.81 33.11 -14.14
CA GLY A 94 -19.49 31.69 -14.23
C GLY A 94 -18.03 31.41 -13.90
N ALA A 95 -17.10 32.24 -14.40
CA ALA A 95 -15.69 32.14 -14.04
C ALA A 95 -15.45 32.43 -12.54
N LEU A 96 -16.13 33.43 -11.96
CA LEU A 96 -16.07 33.67 -10.51
C LEU A 96 -16.62 32.47 -9.72
N MET A 97 -17.77 31.93 -10.10
CA MET A 97 -18.36 30.75 -9.47
C MET A 97 -17.44 29.53 -9.56
N LEU A 98 -16.81 29.30 -10.72
CA LEU A 98 -15.85 28.21 -10.90
C LEU A 98 -14.67 28.36 -9.93
N MET A 99 -14.12 29.57 -9.79
CA MET A 99 -13.05 29.83 -8.82
C MET A 99 -13.51 29.56 -7.38
N LEU A 100 -14.74 29.96 -7.00
CA LEU A 100 -15.28 29.68 -5.67
C LEU A 100 -15.51 28.19 -5.42
N VAL A 101 -15.96 27.43 -6.43
CA VAL A 101 -16.08 25.97 -6.34
C VAL A 101 -14.70 25.35 -6.11
N ILE A 102 -13.68 25.78 -6.85
CA ILE A 102 -12.30 25.31 -6.64
C ILE A 102 -11.81 25.69 -5.24
N ALA A 103 -12.11 26.89 -4.75
CA ALA A 103 -11.77 27.33 -3.40
C ALA A 103 -12.46 26.50 -2.31
N ALA A 104 -13.73 26.13 -2.52
CA ALA A 104 -14.48 25.26 -1.60
C ALA A 104 -13.90 23.84 -1.53
N LEU A 105 -13.21 23.40 -2.59
CA LEU A 105 -12.48 22.13 -2.62
C LEU A 105 -11.08 22.22 -1.97
N SER A 106 -10.60 23.41 -1.59
CA SER A 106 -9.28 23.59 -0.95
C SER A 106 -9.03 22.69 0.27
N PRO A 107 -10.01 22.29 1.11
CA PRO A 107 -9.76 21.38 2.22
C PRO A 107 -9.33 19.98 1.76
N LEU A 108 -9.67 19.56 0.54
CA LEU A 108 -9.21 18.28 -0.03
C LEU A 108 -7.70 18.24 -0.26
N ALA A 109 -7.05 19.40 -0.40
CA ALA A 109 -5.59 19.48 -0.48
C ALA A 109 -4.92 19.00 0.82
N LEU A 110 -5.52 19.31 1.99
CA LEU A 110 -5.04 18.81 3.29
C LEU A 110 -5.21 17.30 3.44
N THR A 111 -6.25 16.73 2.83
CA THR A 111 -6.56 15.31 2.92
C THR A 111 -5.77 14.46 1.92
N ARG A 112 -4.90 15.07 1.10
CA ARG A 112 -4.18 14.43 -0.02
C ARG A 112 -5.14 13.71 -0.99
N GLY A 113 -6.36 14.21 -1.16
CA GLY A 113 -7.36 13.59 -2.02
C GLY A 113 -8.03 12.34 -1.45
N ALA A 114 -7.90 12.06 -0.15
CA ALA A 114 -8.63 10.97 0.49
C ALA A 114 -10.14 11.26 0.49
N ILE A 115 -10.89 10.50 -0.31
CA ILE A 115 -12.34 10.50 -0.36
C ILE A 115 -12.81 9.15 0.19
N SER A 116 -13.43 9.15 1.37
CA SER A 116 -14.08 7.97 1.91
C SER A 116 -15.59 8.09 1.80
N PHE A 117 -16.23 7.04 1.29
CA PHE A 117 -17.68 6.93 1.19
C PHE A 117 -18.31 6.28 2.43
N LYS A 118 -17.53 5.69 3.35
CA LYS A 118 -18.04 5.10 4.61
C LYS A 118 -18.83 6.10 5.46
N PRO A 119 -18.44 7.38 5.59
CA PRO A 119 -19.21 8.38 6.34
C PRO A 119 -20.54 8.77 5.71
N LEU A 120 -20.82 8.41 4.45
CA LEU A 120 -22.11 8.68 3.79
C LEU A 120 -23.20 7.64 4.11
N ALA A 121 -22.85 6.54 4.78
CA ALA A 121 -23.85 5.58 5.24
C ALA A 121 -24.75 6.25 6.31
N PRO A 122 -26.09 6.18 6.17
CA PRO A 122 -27.01 6.75 7.15
C PRO A 122 -26.90 6.00 8.47
N ASP A 123 -26.23 6.62 9.44
CA ASP A 123 -26.02 6.06 10.78
C ASP A 123 -26.98 6.74 11.76
N ILE A 124 -28.15 6.12 11.96
CA ILE A 124 -29.21 6.62 12.86
C ILE A 124 -28.68 6.79 14.29
N SER A 125 -27.65 6.02 14.69
CA SER A 125 -27.04 6.14 16.02
C SER A 125 -26.34 7.48 16.24
N ARG A 126 -25.90 8.18 15.18
CA ARG A 126 -25.28 9.51 15.29
C ARG A 126 -26.29 10.61 15.63
N LEU A 127 -27.55 10.46 15.23
CA LEU A 127 -28.61 11.43 15.48
C LEU A 127 -29.02 11.48 16.97
N PHE A 128 -28.93 10.35 17.67
CA PHE A 128 -29.31 10.24 19.09
C PHE A 128 -28.15 10.40 20.08
N LYS A 129 -26.94 10.72 19.60
CA LYS A 129 -25.78 10.94 20.49
C LYS A 129 -25.91 12.28 21.21
N LEU A 130 -26.52 12.25 22.41
CA LEU A 130 -26.44 13.31 23.43
C LEU A 130 -24.99 13.71 23.79
N GLN A 131 -24.02 12.88 23.41
CA GLN A 131 -22.58 13.17 23.48
C GLN A 131 -22.18 14.44 22.70
N GLY A 132 -22.93 14.86 21.68
CA GLY A 132 -22.66 16.12 20.97
C GLY A 132 -22.75 17.34 21.91
N LEU A 133 -23.73 17.34 22.82
CA LEU A 133 -23.92 18.41 23.79
C LEU A 133 -22.86 18.36 24.90
N THR A 134 -22.53 17.17 25.40
CA THR A 134 -21.45 17.03 26.40
C THR A 134 -20.07 17.36 25.83
N ARG A 135 -19.85 17.17 24.51
CA ARG A 135 -18.62 17.61 23.83
C ARG A 135 -18.51 19.13 23.72
N MET A 136 -19.63 19.86 23.65
CA MET A 136 -19.59 21.33 23.70
C MET A 136 -19.15 21.85 25.08
N PHE A 137 -19.45 21.09 26.15
CA PHE A 137 -19.03 21.39 27.53
C PHE A 137 -17.77 20.60 27.97
N SER A 138 -17.08 19.91 27.06
CA SER A 138 -15.84 19.20 27.39
C SER A 138 -14.64 20.15 27.40
N LEU A 139 -13.50 19.68 27.94
CA LEU A 139 -12.21 20.37 27.87
C LEU A 139 -11.83 20.76 26.42
N GLU A 140 -12.24 19.95 25.44
CA GLU A 140 -12.02 20.23 24.01
C GLU A 140 -12.81 21.46 23.54
N GLY A 141 -14.09 21.57 23.94
CA GLY A 141 -14.91 22.75 23.67
C GLY A 141 -14.35 24.02 24.32
N LEU A 142 -13.85 23.90 25.55
CA LEU A 142 -13.20 25.00 26.26
C LEU A 142 -11.90 25.46 25.56
N MET A 143 -11.16 24.52 24.95
CA MET A 143 -9.96 24.82 24.17
C MET A 143 -10.25 25.50 22.82
N GLU A 144 -11.45 25.33 22.25
CA GLU A 144 -11.86 26.03 21.02
C GLU A 144 -12.23 27.51 21.27
N LEU A 145 -12.74 27.85 22.47
CA LEU A 145 -13.22 29.21 22.79
C LEU A 145 -12.16 30.32 22.59
N PRO A 146 -10.91 30.21 23.09
CA PRO A 146 -9.89 31.24 22.88
C PRO A 146 -9.62 31.48 21.39
N ARG A 147 -9.63 30.44 20.57
CA ARG A 147 -9.39 30.55 19.12
C ARG A 147 -10.48 31.38 18.45
N LEU A 148 -11.74 31.13 18.81
CA LEU A 148 -12.89 31.89 18.31
C LEU A 148 -12.86 33.35 18.78
N LEU A 149 -12.52 33.60 20.05
CA LEU A 149 -12.41 34.95 20.59
C LEU A 149 -11.27 35.73 19.91
N ILE A 150 -10.09 35.13 19.75
CA ILE A 150 -8.96 35.75 19.05
C ILE A 150 -9.37 36.13 17.62
N LYS A 151 -10.03 35.23 16.90
CA LYS A 151 -10.54 35.48 15.55
C LYS A 151 -11.55 36.64 15.54
N LEU A 152 -12.50 36.65 16.47
CA LEU A 152 -13.49 37.73 16.60
C LEU A 152 -12.81 39.08 16.83
N PHE A 153 -11.88 39.17 17.79
CA PHE A 153 -11.17 40.41 18.09
C PHE A 153 -10.27 40.86 16.93
N LEU A 154 -9.64 39.94 16.20
CA LEU A 154 -8.87 40.26 15.00
C LEU A 154 -9.75 40.88 13.92
N ILE A 155 -10.85 40.22 13.56
CA ILE A 155 -11.76 40.69 12.51
C ILE A 155 -12.41 42.01 12.92
N ALA A 156 -12.92 42.11 14.16
CA ALA A 156 -13.54 43.33 14.68
C ALA A 156 -12.54 44.48 14.78
N GLY A 157 -11.31 44.21 15.24
CA GLY A 157 -10.24 45.20 15.36
C GLY A 157 -9.82 45.76 14.00
N VAL A 158 -9.58 44.89 13.01
CA VAL A 158 -9.23 45.32 11.64
C VAL A 158 -10.39 46.06 10.98
N GLY A 159 -11.63 45.57 11.15
CA GLY A 159 -12.82 46.27 10.67
C GLY A 159 -12.97 47.67 11.26
N TRP A 160 -12.77 47.81 12.58
CA TRP A 160 -12.82 49.11 13.25
C TRP A 160 -11.71 50.05 12.77
N LEU A 161 -10.48 49.55 12.58
CA LEU A 161 -9.37 50.33 12.06
C LEU A 161 -9.64 50.81 10.62
N LEU A 162 -10.19 49.95 9.75
CA LEU A 162 -10.57 50.32 8.39
C LEU A 162 -11.64 51.40 8.38
N VAL A 163 -12.71 51.25 9.17
CA VAL A 163 -13.77 52.26 9.28
C VAL A 163 -13.20 53.58 9.80
N ARG A 164 -12.28 53.54 10.77
CA ARG A 164 -11.62 54.74 11.28
C ARG A 164 -10.72 55.40 10.23
N HIS A 165 -9.99 54.60 9.45
CA HIS A 165 -9.10 55.08 8.38
C HIS A 165 -9.89 55.76 7.25
N TYR A 166 -10.97 55.13 6.77
CA TYR A 166 -11.80 55.63 5.68
C TYR A 166 -12.95 56.55 6.13
N ARG A 167 -13.01 56.91 7.42
CA ARG A 167 -14.11 57.72 7.96
C ARG A 167 -14.28 59.06 7.21
N GLY A 168 -13.18 59.72 6.85
CA GLY A 168 -13.20 60.98 6.12
C GLY A 168 -13.84 60.80 4.73
N ASP A 169 -13.28 59.90 3.93
CA ASP A 169 -13.76 59.55 2.60
C ASP A 169 -15.25 59.14 2.61
N LEU A 170 -15.68 58.38 3.63
CA LEU A 170 -17.08 57.97 3.77
C LEU A 170 -18.04 59.13 4.05
N ILE A 171 -17.57 60.18 4.75
CA ILE A 171 -18.37 61.37 5.05
C ILE A 171 -18.43 62.30 3.83
N GLU A 172 -17.40 62.31 2.99
CA GLU A 172 -17.30 63.14 1.79
C GLU A 172 -18.05 62.56 0.58
N LEU A 173 -18.34 61.26 0.57
CA LEU A 173 -19.09 60.55 -0.48
C LEU A 173 -20.31 61.30 -1.06
N PRO A 174 -21.23 61.88 -0.24
CA PRO A 174 -22.40 62.59 -0.77
C PRO A 174 -22.07 63.87 -1.55
N GLN A 175 -20.86 64.39 -1.41
CA GLN A 175 -20.40 65.63 -2.07
C GLN A 175 -19.67 65.34 -3.39
N GLN A 176 -19.39 64.07 -3.69
CA GLN A 176 -18.71 63.66 -4.91
C GLN A 176 -19.70 63.43 -6.06
N ASP A 177 -19.21 63.55 -7.29
CA ASP A 177 -19.95 63.10 -8.47
C ASP A 177 -20.24 61.59 -8.39
N LEU A 178 -21.43 61.17 -8.84
CA LEU A 178 -21.92 59.79 -8.69
C LEU A 178 -20.94 58.72 -9.20
N GLY A 179 -20.28 58.98 -10.34
CA GLY A 179 -19.31 58.03 -10.91
C GLY A 179 -18.04 57.88 -10.07
N VAL A 180 -17.59 58.96 -9.44
CA VAL A 180 -16.42 58.97 -8.54
C VAL A 180 -16.80 58.28 -7.23
N ALA A 181 -17.95 58.66 -6.65
CA ALA A 181 -18.47 58.04 -5.43
C ALA A 181 -18.62 56.52 -5.54
N MET A 182 -19.12 56.02 -6.68
CA MET A 182 -19.23 54.58 -6.94
C MET A 182 -17.86 53.91 -7.00
N ARG A 183 -16.89 54.51 -7.71
CA ARG A 183 -15.53 53.96 -7.83
C ARG A 183 -14.83 53.91 -6.47
N ASP A 184 -14.89 55.00 -5.72
CA ASP A 184 -14.24 55.12 -4.41
C ASP A 184 -14.86 54.13 -3.40
N THR A 185 -16.19 54.02 -3.38
CA THR A 185 -16.90 53.03 -2.55
C THR A 185 -16.46 51.60 -2.90
N LEU A 186 -16.36 51.27 -4.19
CA LEU A 186 -15.97 49.93 -4.63
C LEU A 186 -14.49 49.63 -4.31
N HIS A 187 -13.63 50.65 -4.40
CA HIS A 187 -12.23 50.54 -4.01
C HIS A 187 -12.09 50.31 -2.50
N VAL A 188 -12.77 51.09 -1.66
CA VAL A 188 -12.78 50.92 -0.20
C VAL A 188 -13.33 49.54 0.19
N ALA A 189 -14.43 49.11 -0.43
CA ALA A 189 -14.99 47.77 -0.21
C ALA A 189 -14.01 46.66 -0.61
N GLY A 190 -13.33 46.81 -1.76
CA GLY A 190 -12.31 45.87 -2.23
C GLY A 190 -11.12 45.78 -1.29
N VAL A 191 -10.58 46.92 -0.83
CA VAL A 191 -9.48 46.98 0.13
C VAL A 191 -9.90 46.34 1.46
N ALA A 192 -11.07 46.69 1.97
CA ALA A 192 -11.59 46.10 3.20
C ALA A 192 -11.71 44.58 3.10
N PHE A 193 -12.22 44.08 1.97
CA PHE A 193 -12.38 42.65 1.74
C PHE A 193 -11.03 41.91 1.60
N LEU A 194 -10.04 42.53 0.95
CA LEU A 194 -8.66 42.02 0.91
C LEU A 194 -8.00 42.01 2.28
N CYS A 195 -8.19 43.05 3.09
CA CYS A 195 -7.71 43.08 4.47
C CYS A 195 -8.34 41.98 5.32
N MET A 196 -9.65 41.72 5.16
CA MET A 196 -10.32 40.61 5.83
C MET A 196 -9.78 39.25 5.36
N ALA A 197 -9.50 39.09 4.07
CA ALA A 197 -8.83 37.90 3.55
C ALA A 197 -7.42 37.72 4.16
N ALA A 198 -6.66 38.79 4.34
CA ALA A 198 -5.35 38.76 4.99
C ALA A 198 -5.45 38.38 6.48
N VAL A 199 -6.46 38.86 7.20
CA VAL A 199 -6.74 38.41 8.58
C VAL A 199 -7.05 36.92 8.62
N MET A 200 -7.93 36.46 7.72
CA MET A 200 -8.25 35.03 7.60
C MET A 200 -7.03 34.19 7.24
N MET A 201 -6.10 34.73 6.44
CA MET A 201 -4.83 34.08 6.14
C MET A 201 -4.00 33.85 7.41
N LEU A 202 -3.88 34.86 8.28
CA LEU A 202 -3.16 34.73 9.55
C LEU A 202 -3.80 33.68 10.47
N VAL A 203 -5.13 33.68 10.54
CA VAL A 203 -5.88 32.68 11.33
C VAL A 203 -5.64 31.27 10.78
N ALA A 204 -5.76 31.08 9.47
CA ALA A 204 -5.52 29.78 8.82
C ALA A 204 -4.05 29.33 8.93
N ALA A 205 -3.10 30.27 8.87
CA ALA A 205 -1.67 29.97 9.02
C ALA A 205 -1.31 29.39 10.39
N VAL A 206 -2.09 29.69 11.43
CA VAL A 206 -1.96 29.08 12.76
C VAL A 206 -2.82 27.82 12.89
N ASP A 207 -4.06 27.86 12.40
CA ASP A 207 -5.03 26.77 12.52
C ASP A 207 -4.59 25.50 11.77
N VAL A 208 -4.03 25.65 10.55
CA VAL A 208 -3.63 24.52 9.71
C VAL A 208 -2.50 23.70 10.36
N PRO A 209 -1.35 24.26 10.75
CA PRO A 209 -0.30 23.51 11.43
C PRO A 209 -0.77 22.88 12.74
N LEU A 210 -1.58 23.60 13.53
CA LEU A 210 -2.14 23.06 14.77
C LEU A 210 -3.06 21.87 14.50
N SER A 211 -3.91 21.94 13.47
CA SER A 211 -4.80 20.84 13.09
C SER A 211 -4.02 19.60 12.62
N LEU A 212 -2.93 19.79 11.87
CA LEU A 212 -2.04 18.71 11.42
C LEU A 212 -1.30 18.09 12.61
N TRP A 213 -0.83 18.90 13.55
CA TRP A 213 -0.17 18.43 14.76
C TRP A 213 -1.13 17.65 15.67
N GLN A 214 -2.35 18.16 15.88
CA GLN A 214 -3.39 17.46 16.63
C GLN A 214 -3.77 16.13 15.98
N TYR A 215 -3.91 16.10 14.65
CA TYR A 215 -4.15 14.88 13.89
C TYR A 215 -3.00 13.87 14.06
N ALA A 216 -1.76 14.31 13.89
CA ALA A 216 -0.59 13.46 14.09
C ALA A 216 -0.54 12.91 15.54
N ARG A 217 -0.84 13.75 16.53
CA ARG A 217 -0.87 13.36 17.95
C ARG A 217 -1.95 12.32 18.25
N LYS A 218 -3.15 12.49 17.68
CA LYS A 218 -4.28 11.56 17.82
C LYS A 218 -3.95 10.15 17.32
N HIS A 219 -3.15 10.04 16.26
CA HIS A 219 -2.78 8.76 15.66
C HIS A 219 -1.45 8.18 16.15
N ARG A 220 -0.80 8.80 17.15
CA ARG A 220 0.41 8.23 17.76
C ARG A 220 0.14 6.84 18.31
N MET A 221 1.18 6.02 18.29
CA MET A 221 1.12 4.62 18.67
C MET A 221 1.93 4.36 19.93
N THR A 222 1.54 3.35 20.69
CA THR A 222 2.42 2.82 21.73
C THR A 222 3.46 1.88 21.12
N LYS A 223 4.57 1.65 21.83
CA LYS A 223 5.60 0.69 21.38
C LYS A 223 5.03 -0.72 21.21
N GLU A 224 4.04 -1.09 22.01
CA GLU A 224 3.38 -2.39 21.93
C GLU A 224 2.51 -2.49 20.67
N GLU A 225 1.76 -1.44 20.33
CA GLU A 225 0.95 -1.41 19.11
C GLU A 225 1.83 -1.52 17.84
N VAL A 226 2.97 -0.82 17.80
CA VAL A 226 3.92 -0.91 16.68
C VAL A 226 4.48 -2.32 16.53
N ARG A 227 4.85 -2.97 17.64
CA ARG A 227 5.34 -4.37 17.63
C ARG A 227 4.26 -5.35 17.17
N LYS A 228 3.02 -5.15 17.60
CA LYS A 228 1.88 -5.97 17.19
C LYS A 228 1.62 -5.83 15.70
N GLU A 229 1.65 -4.62 15.16
CA GLU A 229 1.45 -4.35 13.75
C GLU A 229 2.56 -4.93 12.86
N HIS A 230 3.82 -4.87 13.31
CA HIS A 230 4.93 -5.58 12.65
C HIS A 230 4.70 -7.09 12.63
N ARG A 231 4.28 -7.67 13.76
CA ARG A 231 3.99 -9.11 13.86
C ARG A 231 2.83 -9.53 12.95
N GLU A 232 1.78 -8.72 12.85
CA GLU A 232 0.63 -8.98 11.96
C GLU A 232 0.98 -8.83 10.48
N SER A 233 1.90 -7.93 10.14
CA SER A 233 2.29 -7.66 8.75
C SER A 233 3.34 -8.63 8.21
N GLU A 234 4.34 -9.00 9.03
CA GLU A 234 5.42 -9.91 8.61
C GLU A 234 5.16 -11.38 8.97
N GLY A 235 4.16 -11.64 9.81
CA GLY A 235 3.86 -12.96 10.37
C GLY A 235 4.86 -13.36 11.46
N ASP A 236 4.48 -14.31 12.32
CA ASP A 236 5.37 -14.77 13.38
C ASP A 236 6.55 -15.59 12.80
N PRO A 237 7.82 -15.20 13.05
CA PRO A 237 8.99 -15.94 12.59
C PRO A 237 8.97 -17.42 12.98
N HIS A 238 8.43 -17.76 14.16
CA HIS A 238 8.30 -19.13 14.63
C HIS A 238 7.31 -19.94 13.77
N VAL A 239 6.23 -19.30 13.32
CA VAL A 239 5.23 -19.93 12.44
C VAL A 239 5.85 -20.19 11.07
N LYS A 240 6.58 -19.22 10.51
CA LYS A 240 7.28 -19.39 9.23
C LYS A 240 8.35 -20.50 9.30
N GLY A 241 9.10 -20.57 10.40
CA GLY A 241 10.04 -21.66 10.66
C GLY A 241 9.36 -23.03 10.78
N ARG A 242 8.24 -23.11 11.51
CA ARG A 242 7.46 -24.34 11.67
C ARG A 242 6.90 -24.86 10.34
N ILE A 243 6.39 -23.97 9.50
CA ILE A 243 5.89 -24.32 8.16
C ILE A 243 7.02 -24.95 7.32
N ARG A 244 8.21 -24.33 7.32
CA ARG A 244 9.38 -24.84 6.58
C ARG A 244 9.81 -26.22 7.06
N ASN A 245 9.79 -26.46 8.38
CA ASN A 245 10.13 -27.77 8.95
C ASN A 245 9.10 -28.85 8.58
N LEU A 246 7.81 -28.53 8.63
CA LEU A 246 6.74 -29.44 8.20
C LEU A 246 6.85 -29.80 6.71
N GLN A 247 7.17 -28.82 5.86
CA GLN A 247 7.40 -29.05 4.43
C GLN A 247 8.58 -30.02 4.20
N ARG A 248 9.69 -29.86 4.91
CA ARG A 248 10.85 -30.78 4.85
C ARG A 248 10.49 -32.20 5.30
N GLN A 249 9.76 -32.34 6.41
CA GLN A 249 9.31 -33.65 6.90
C GLN A 249 8.37 -34.35 5.92
N ALA A 250 7.43 -33.60 5.32
CA ALA A 250 6.51 -34.14 4.33
C ALA A 250 7.25 -34.63 3.06
N ALA A 251 8.24 -33.86 2.59
CA ALA A 251 9.09 -34.25 1.47
C ALA A 251 9.90 -35.53 1.78
N GLN A 252 10.50 -35.61 2.96
CA GLN A 252 11.27 -36.79 3.39
C GLN A 252 10.39 -38.04 3.51
N ARG A 253 9.16 -37.92 4.03
CA ARG A 253 8.20 -39.04 4.09
C ARG A 253 7.83 -39.55 2.70
N ARG A 254 7.57 -38.64 1.74
CA ARG A 254 7.28 -39.02 0.34
C ARG A 254 8.46 -39.77 -0.29
N MET A 255 9.67 -39.24 -0.13
CA MET A 255 10.89 -39.88 -0.60
C MET A 255 11.04 -41.31 -0.03
N MET A 256 10.83 -41.50 1.27
CA MET A 256 10.92 -42.84 1.90
C MET A 256 9.83 -43.79 1.40
N ALA A 257 8.63 -43.29 1.09
CA ALA A 257 7.54 -44.10 0.55
C ALA A 257 7.79 -44.58 -0.90
N ASP A 258 8.72 -43.96 -1.62
CA ASP A 258 9.10 -44.35 -2.97
C ASP A 258 10.26 -45.36 -3.01
N VAL A 259 11.02 -45.52 -1.91
CA VAL A 259 12.10 -46.51 -1.80
C VAL A 259 11.66 -47.94 -2.16
N PRO A 260 10.48 -48.45 -1.72
CA PRO A 260 10.04 -49.81 -2.04
C PRO A 260 9.84 -50.08 -3.54
N LYS A 261 9.73 -49.03 -4.36
CA LYS A 261 9.55 -49.13 -5.82
C LYS A 261 10.88 -49.17 -6.57
N ALA A 262 12.01 -49.07 -5.88
CA ALA A 262 13.33 -49.05 -6.50
C ALA A 262 13.75 -50.45 -6.99
N ASP A 263 14.49 -50.47 -8.09
CA ASP A 263 15.03 -51.69 -8.67
C ASP A 263 16.35 -52.11 -8.04
N VAL A 264 17.16 -51.11 -7.68
CA VAL A 264 18.48 -51.28 -7.06
C VAL A 264 18.78 -50.10 -6.14
N ILE A 265 19.51 -50.36 -5.06
CA ILE A 265 20.07 -49.34 -4.18
C ILE A 265 21.59 -49.39 -4.28
N VAL A 266 22.21 -48.27 -4.63
CA VAL A 266 23.67 -48.13 -4.71
C VAL A 266 24.16 -47.43 -3.46
N THR A 267 25.16 -48.01 -2.78
CA THR A 267 25.63 -47.50 -1.47
C THR A 267 27.12 -47.18 -1.46
N ASN A 268 27.47 -46.15 -0.69
CA ASN A 268 28.77 -45.96 -0.07
C ASN A 268 28.57 -46.37 1.42
N PRO A 269 29.25 -47.41 1.93
CA PRO A 269 28.86 -48.21 3.09
C PRO A 269 28.09 -47.51 4.21
N THR A 270 28.65 -46.42 4.72
CA THR A 270 28.08 -45.65 5.83
C THR A 270 27.44 -44.35 5.35
N HIS A 271 28.01 -43.69 4.35
CA HIS A 271 27.74 -42.29 4.05
C HIS A 271 26.63 -42.03 3.05
N TYR A 272 26.45 -42.84 2.00
CA TYR A 272 25.46 -42.54 0.96
C TYR A 272 24.64 -43.75 0.54
N ALA A 273 23.38 -43.52 0.23
CA ALA A 273 22.52 -44.50 -0.42
C ALA A 273 21.65 -43.79 -1.48
N VAL A 274 21.60 -44.35 -2.68
CA VAL A 274 20.78 -43.86 -3.79
C VAL A 274 19.94 -45.00 -4.35
N ALA A 275 18.63 -44.84 -4.32
CA ALA A 275 17.66 -45.79 -4.83
C ALA A 275 17.28 -45.42 -6.28
N LEU A 276 17.50 -46.35 -7.21
CA LEU A 276 17.26 -46.15 -8.64
C LEU A 276 16.11 -47.04 -9.10
N ARG A 277 15.31 -46.53 -10.04
CA ARG A 277 14.27 -47.30 -10.74
C ARG A 277 14.45 -47.19 -12.24
N TYR A 278 14.30 -48.31 -12.93
CA TYR A 278 14.31 -48.37 -14.38
C TYR A 278 12.97 -48.92 -14.87
N SER A 279 12.37 -48.27 -15.86
CA SER A 279 11.09 -48.67 -16.44
C SER A 279 11.20 -48.70 -17.96
N GLU A 280 11.14 -49.90 -18.53
CA GLU A 280 11.14 -50.09 -19.99
C GLU A 280 9.99 -49.35 -20.70
N LYS A 281 8.88 -49.13 -19.97
CA LYS A 281 7.68 -48.45 -20.49
C LYS A 281 7.80 -46.92 -20.54
N GLU A 282 8.64 -46.33 -19.69
CA GLU A 282 8.75 -44.86 -19.59
C GLU A 282 9.76 -44.27 -20.58
N GLY A 283 10.67 -45.08 -21.12
CA GLY A 283 11.70 -44.66 -22.07
C GLY A 283 12.74 -43.71 -21.43
N GLY A 284 14.02 -44.01 -21.62
CA GLY A 284 15.13 -43.17 -21.13
C GLY A 284 15.88 -43.75 -19.94
N ALA A 285 16.70 -42.91 -19.29
CA ALA A 285 17.62 -43.38 -18.27
C ALA A 285 16.96 -43.62 -16.92
N PRO A 286 17.55 -44.48 -16.05
CA PRO A 286 17.04 -44.73 -14.70
C PRO A 286 16.81 -43.45 -13.90
N ARG A 287 15.73 -43.43 -13.11
CA ARG A 287 15.37 -42.30 -12.25
C ARG A 287 15.79 -42.54 -10.80
N VAL A 288 16.21 -41.47 -10.12
CA VAL A 288 16.49 -41.50 -8.68
C VAL A 288 15.18 -41.36 -7.91
N LEU A 289 14.78 -42.38 -7.16
CA LEU A 289 13.58 -42.33 -6.32
C LEU A 289 13.84 -41.80 -4.92
N ALA A 290 15.03 -42.09 -4.38
CA ALA A 290 15.45 -41.60 -3.08
C ALA A 290 16.98 -41.46 -3.07
N LYS A 291 17.48 -40.44 -2.37
CA LYS A 291 18.90 -40.33 -2.04
C LYS A 291 19.05 -39.77 -0.64
N GLY A 292 20.05 -40.23 0.09
CA GLY A 292 20.29 -39.80 1.46
C GLY A 292 21.76 -39.88 1.82
N ALA A 293 22.14 -39.07 2.81
CA ALA A 293 23.41 -39.17 3.50
C ALA A 293 23.20 -39.70 4.93
N ASP A 294 24.21 -40.36 5.47
CA ASP A 294 24.32 -40.80 6.87
C ASP A 294 23.05 -41.49 7.40
N MET A 295 22.33 -40.86 8.34
CA MET A 295 21.09 -41.43 8.92
C MET A 295 19.99 -41.68 7.89
N VAL A 296 19.88 -40.80 6.88
CA VAL A 296 18.92 -40.98 5.78
C VAL A 296 19.37 -42.14 4.89
N ALA A 297 20.67 -42.27 4.65
CA ALA A 297 21.22 -43.40 3.90
C ALA A 297 20.99 -44.72 4.63
N ALA A 298 21.21 -44.75 5.95
CA ALA A 298 20.93 -45.90 6.80
C ALA A 298 19.46 -46.33 6.71
N LYS A 299 18.52 -45.37 6.74
CA LYS A 299 17.10 -45.69 6.63
C LYS A 299 16.70 -46.20 5.23
N ILE A 300 17.31 -45.68 4.17
CA ILE A 300 17.10 -46.20 2.80
C ILE A 300 17.62 -47.64 2.68
N ARG A 301 18.78 -47.96 3.28
CA ARG A 301 19.31 -49.33 3.31
C ARG A 301 18.39 -50.28 4.08
N GLU A 302 17.91 -49.85 5.25
CA GLU A 302 16.97 -50.62 6.08
C GLU A 302 15.69 -50.95 5.31
N LEU A 303 15.05 -49.95 4.69
CA LEU A 303 13.87 -50.14 3.84
C LEU A 303 14.18 -51.03 2.63
N GLY A 304 15.36 -50.86 2.03
CA GLY A 304 15.83 -51.71 0.94
C GLY A 304 15.91 -53.19 1.33
N THR A 305 16.50 -53.48 2.50
CA THR A 305 16.59 -54.83 3.05
C THR A 305 15.21 -55.40 3.38
N GLU A 306 14.34 -54.61 4.03
CA GLU A 306 12.97 -55.01 4.39
C GLU A 306 12.15 -55.41 3.16
N HIS A 307 12.24 -54.62 2.08
CA HIS A 307 11.53 -54.86 0.82
C HIS A 307 12.29 -55.77 -0.16
N LYS A 308 13.41 -56.38 0.26
CA LYS A 308 14.25 -57.29 -0.55
C LYS A 308 14.75 -56.66 -1.87
N ILE A 309 15.04 -55.36 -1.83
CA ILE A 309 15.64 -54.63 -2.94
C ILE A 309 17.15 -54.94 -2.95
N PRO A 310 17.73 -55.33 -4.10
CA PRO A 310 19.17 -55.56 -4.22
C PRO A 310 19.97 -54.31 -3.85
N ILE A 311 20.88 -54.46 -2.88
CA ILE A 311 21.81 -53.42 -2.45
C ILE A 311 23.19 -53.75 -3.01
N LEU A 312 23.76 -52.84 -3.80
CA LEU A 312 25.10 -52.95 -4.33
C LEU A 312 25.98 -51.84 -3.77
N GLU A 313 27.03 -52.23 -3.07
CA GLU A 313 28.05 -51.29 -2.63
C GLU A 313 28.97 -50.97 -3.80
N ALA A 314 28.96 -49.69 -4.17
CA ALA A 314 29.78 -49.08 -5.21
C ALA A 314 30.06 -47.63 -4.82
N PRO A 315 31.06 -47.38 -3.95
CA PRO A 315 31.28 -46.07 -3.35
C PRO A 315 31.47 -44.91 -4.36
N PRO A 316 32.26 -45.05 -5.44
CA PRO A 316 32.40 -43.99 -6.46
C PRO A 316 31.08 -43.61 -7.12
N LEU A 317 30.29 -44.63 -7.51
CA LEU A 317 29.00 -44.42 -8.17
C LEU A 317 27.97 -43.82 -7.22
N ALA A 318 27.91 -44.25 -5.96
CA ALA A 318 27.00 -43.72 -4.96
C ALA A 318 27.25 -42.22 -4.69
N ARG A 319 28.52 -41.80 -4.60
CA ARG A 319 28.91 -40.39 -4.45
C ARG A 319 28.52 -39.56 -5.67
N ALA A 320 28.84 -40.05 -6.86
CA ALA A 320 28.52 -39.38 -8.12
C ALA A 320 27.00 -39.18 -8.28
N LEU A 321 26.21 -40.23 -8.03
CA LEU A 321 24.75 -40.18 -8.08
C LEU A 321 24.16 -39.22 -7.04
N TYR A 322 24.68 -39.23 -5.80
CA TYR A 322 24.21 -38.35 -4.74
C TYR A 322 24.43 -36.87 -5.07
N ARG A 323 25.61 -36.53 -5.61
CA ARG A 323 26.00 -35.14 -5.89
C ARG A 323 25.39 -34.60 -7.18
N HIS A 324 25.32 -35.40 -8.24
CA HIS A 324 24.99 -34.92 -9.59
C HIS A 324 23.56 -35.22 -10.06
N THR A 325 22.71 -35.83 -9.22
CA THR A 325 21.33 -36.16 -9.61
C THR A 325 20.33 -35.80 -8.52
N GLU A 326 19.22 -35.13 -8.87
CA GLU A 326 18.13 -34.83 -7.94
C GLU A 326 17.08 -35.96 -7.87
N ILE A 327 16.32 -36.00 -6.79
CA ILE A 327 15.22 -36.96 -6.62
C ILE A 327 14.15 -36.69 -7.70
N GLY A 328 13.62 -37.73 -8.32
CA GLY A 328 12.64 -37.69 -9.41
C GLY A 328 13.25 -37.51 -10.81
N HIS A 329 14.53 -37.15 -10.90
CA HIS A 329 15.21 -36.89 -12.17
C HIS A 329 15.91 -38.15 -12.70
N GLN A 330 16.15 -38.17 -14.02
CA GLN A 330 16.97 -39.19 -14.66
C GLN A 330 18.44 -38.94 -14.35
N ILE A 331 19.22 -40.02 -14.28
CA ILE A 331 20.67 -39.92 -14.10
C ILE A 331 21.34 -39.18 -15.27
N PRO A 332 22.50 -38.54 -15.09
CA PRO A 332 23.29 -37.94 -16.17
C PRO A 332 23.86 -38.98 -17.14
N GLU A 333 24.04 -38.60 -18.41
CA GLU A 333 24.59 -39.46 -19.48
C GLU A 333 25.95 -40.08 -19.13
N ALA A 334 26.80 -39.31 -18.45
CA ALA A 334 28.13 -39.76 -18.01
C ALA A 334 28.09 -40.97 -17.05
N LEU A 335 26.96 -41.20 -16.36
CA LEU A 335 26.79 -42.32 -15.43
C LEU A 335 26.01 -43.50 -16.04
N TYR A 336 25.60 -43.42 -17.32
CA TYR A 336 24.79 -44.47 -17.95
C TYR A 336 25.49 -45.82 -17.99
N ALA A 337 26.77 -45.84 -18.38
CA ALA A 337 27.55 -47.08 -18.46
C ALA A 337 27.66 -47.77 -17.09
N ALA A 338 28.04 -47.02 -16.06
CA ALA A 338 28.16 -47.54 -14.70
C ALA A 338 26.81 -48.05 -14.16
N VAL A 339 25.72 -47.30 -14.35
CA VAL A 339 24.39 -47.74 -13.87
C VAL A 339 23.84 -48.91 -14.68
N ALA A 340 24.11 -48.98 -15.99
CA ALA A 340 23.69 -50.09 -16.84
C ALA A 340 24.32 -51.41 -16.39
N GLU A 341 25.61 -51.39 -15.99
CA GLU A 341 26.30 -52.56 -15.45
C GLU A 341 25.71 -53.01 -14.11
N VAL A 342 25.38 -52.05 -13.23
CA VAL A 342 24.68 -52.33 -11.96
C VAL A 342 23.32 -52.97 -12.21
N LEU A 343 22.52 -52.42 -13.13
CA LEU A 343 21.21 -52.97 -13.48
C LEU A 343 21.35 -54.36 -14.12
N ALA A 344 22.30 -54.56 -15.03
CA ALA A 344 22.55 -55.85 -15.67
C ALA A 344 22.87 -56.94 -14.64
N TYR A 345 23.73 -56.64 -13.65
CA TYR A 345 24.01 -57.54 -12.53
C TYR A 345 22.74 -57.86 -11.72
N VAL A 346 21.94 -56.84 -11.40
CA VAL A 346 20.69 -57.02 -10.65
C VAL A 346 19.67 -57.86 -11.42
N TYR A 347 19.52 -57.67 -12.73
CA TYR A 347 18.64 -58.49 -13.57
C TYR A 347 19.12 -59.94 -13.66
N GLN A 348 20.43 -60.17 -13.78
CA GLN A 348 21.00 -61.52 -13.74
C GLN A 348 20.77 -62.18 -12.38
N LEU A 349 20.90 -61.42 -11.28
CA LEU A 349 20.64 -61.89 -9.92
C LEU A 349 19.16 -62.22 -9.70
N ARG A 350 18.23 -61.41 -10.22
CA ARG A 350 16.78 -61.72 -10.19
C ARG A 350 16.47 -62.98 -11.00
N ARG A 351 17.07 -63.14 -12.19
CA ARG A 351 16.91 -64.32 -13.05
C ARG A 351 17.42 -65.59 -12.39
N LEU A 352 18.56 -65.52 -11.70
CA LEU A 352 19.11 -66.63 -10.91
C LEU A 352 18.10 -67.12 -9.87
N HIS A 353 17.49 -66.21 -9.11
CA HIS A 353 16.50 -66.55 -8.08
C HIS A 353 15.20 -67.15 -8.62
N GLN A 354 14.84 -66.87 -9.88
CA GLN A 354 13.59 -67.34 -10.49
C GLN A 354 13.72 -68.65 -11.28
N VAL A 355 14.81 -68.82 -12.04
CA VAL A 355 14.96 -69.91 -13.03
C VAL A 355 16.12 -70.85 -12.70
N GLY A 356 17.01 -70.47 -11.77
CA GLY A 356 18.26 -71.18 -11.50
C GLY A 356 19.32 -70.95 -12.59
N GLY A 357 20.61 -71.04 -12.23
CA GLY A 357 21.72 -70.79 -13.15
C GLY A 357 23.07 -70.58 -12.45
N ARG A 358 24.10 -70.13 -13.20
CA ARG A 358 25.39 -69.71 -12.63
C ARG A 358 25.26 -68.36 -11.94
N ALA A 359 25.85 -68.21 -10.75
CA ALA A 359 25.87 -66.95 -10.02
C ALA A 359 26.58 -65.86 -10.86
N PRO A 360 25.96 -64.68 -11.05
CA PRO A 360 26.60 -63.58 -11.77
C PRO A 360 27.80 -63.05 -10.98
N VAL A 361 28.84 -62.63 -11.70
CA VAL A 361 30.02 -62.02 -11.09
C VAL A 361 29.65 -60.59 -10.68
N ARG A 362 29.94 -60.23 -9.43
CA ARG A 362 29.70 -58.88 -8.91
C ARG A 362 30.64 -57.89 -9.62
N PRO A 363 30.12 -56.80 -10.24
CA PRO A 363 30.95 -55.73 -10.78
C PRO A 363 31.81 -55.11 -9.67
N THR A 364 33.11 -55.05 -9.88
CA THR A 364 34.07 -54.48 -8.92
C THR A 364 34.73 -53.20 -9.43
N ASP A 365 34.80 -53.02 -10.76
CA ASP A 365 35.38 -51.85 -11.42
C ASP A 365 34.34 -51.21 -12.35
N LEU A 366 33.43 -50.43 -11.78
CA LEU A 366 32.39 -49.74 -12.54
C LEU A 366 33.00 -48.53 -13.26
N PRO A 367 32.69 -48.29 -14.55
CA PRO A 367 33.24 -47.19 -15.34
C PRO A 367 32.62 -45.85 -14.94
N VAL A 368 33.01 -45.32 -13.78
CA VAL A 368 32.63 -43.99 -13.28
C VAL A 368 33.68 -42.98 -13.73
N PRO A 369 33.31 -41.95 -14.51
CA PRO A 369 34.26 -40.91 -14.92
C PRO A 369 34.89 -40.20 -13.72
N ALA A 370 36.21 -39.99 -13.74
CA ALA A 370 36.98 -39.44 -12.62
C ALA A 370 36.60 -37.99 -12.27
N ASP A 371 36.01 -37.26 -13.21
CA ASP A 371 35.46 -35.90 -13.05
C ASP A 371 34.10 -35.88 -12.33
N MET A 372 33.40 -37.01 -12.26
CA MET A 372 32.08 -37.14 -11.62
C MET A 372 32.14 -37.75 -10.22
N ASP A 373 33.24 -38.40 -9.84
CA ASP A 373 33.47 -38.85 -8.47
C ASP A 373 34.16 -37.74 -7.66
N PRO A 374 33.48 -37.11 -6.69
CA PRO A 374 34.09 -36.07 -5.86
C PRO A 374 35.17 -36.59 -4.89
N GLY A 375 35.45 -37.90 -4.88
CA GLY A 375 36.36 -38.55 -3.96
C GLY A 375 35.77 -38.77 -2.57
N PRO A 376 36.48 -39.45 -1.65
CA PRO A 376 36.08 -39.54 -0.26
C PRO A 376 36.06 -38.12 0.33
N GLN A 377 34.87 -37.61 0.66
CA GLN A 377 34.73 -36.39 1.44
C GLN A 377 34.78 -36.76 2.93
N PRO A 378 35.51 -36.01 3.77
CA PRO A 378 35.43 -36.16 5.22
C PRO A 378 33.96 -35.99 5.64
N GLY A 379 33.51 -36.82 6.59
CA GLY A 379 32.16 -36.68 7.13
C GLY A 379 31.99 -35.34 7.86
N PRO A 380 30.75 -34.89 8.13
CA PRO A 380 30.52 -33.72 8.97
C PRO A 380 31.09 -33.87 10.40
N ASP A 381 31.48 -35.09 10.80
CA ASP A 381 32.14 -35.39 12.09
C ASP A 381 33.69 -35.39 12.00
N ASP A 382 34.27 -35.16 10.80
CA ASP A 382 35.73 -35.15 10.55
C ASP A 382 36.28 -33.72 10.34
N GLU A 383 35.52 -32.67 10.68
CA GLU A 383 36.10 -31.33 10.81
C GLU A 383 37.03 -31.33 12.03
N PRO A 384 38.31 -30.92 11.91
CA PRO A 384 39.14 -30.71 13.08
C PRO A 384 38.48 -29.65 13.95
N ASP A 385 38.32 -29.95 15.24
CA ASP A 385 37.97 -29.00 16.31
C ASP A 385 39.06 -27.91 16.35
N ASP A 386 38.97 -26.94 15.44
CA ASP A 386 39.82 -25.75 15.44
C ASP A 386 39.22 -24.76 16.47
N ALA A 387 40.00 -24.58 17.54
CA ALA A 387 39.74 -23.73 18.70
C ALA A 387 39.79 -22.21 18.40
#